data_AF-A0A258GA24-F1
#
_entry.id   AF-A0A258GA24-F1
#
_cell.length_a   1.000
_cell.length_b   1.000
_cell.length_c   1.000
_cell.angle_alpha   90.00
_cell.angle_beta   90.00
_cell.angle_gamma   90.00
#
_symmetry.space_group_name_H-M   'P 1'
#
loop_
_entity.id
_entity.type
_entity.pdbx_description
1 polymer ?
#
loop_
_entity_poly.entity_id
_entity_poly.type
_entity_poly.pdbx_seq_one_letter_code
_entity_poly.pdbx_strand_id
1 'polypeptide(L)' 'MSTDISECITLAKAELQVAKQKIAAELSDYPTPVAGCDAQFNHLLAQRHRVNAALEALAAAPHVPTPRQPE' A
#
# COMPACT_ATOMS: atom_id res chain seq x y z
N MET A 1 -26.44 -9.55 4.54
CA MET A 1 -25.75 -8.60 3.65
C MET A 1 -24.49 -9.30 3.19
N SER A 2 -24.50 -9.83 1.96
CA SER A 2 -23.28 -10.40 1.37
C SER A 2 -22.48 -9.23 0.85
N THR A 3 -21.53 -8.73 1.64
CA THR A 3 -20.61 -7.70 1.18
C THR A 3 -19.89 -8.26 -0.03
N ASP A 4 -20.07 -7.60 -1.18
CA ASP A 4 -19.42 -8.03 -2.41
C ASP A 4 -17.90 -7.96 -2.19
N ILE A 5 -17.17 -8.99 -2.61
CA ILE A 5 -15.71 -9.05 -2.41
C ILE A 5 -15.04 -7.83 -3.08
N SER A 6 -15.61 -7.34 -4.18
CA SER A 6 -15.16 -6.11 -4.85
C SER A 6 -15.34 -4.87 -3.97
N GLU A 7 -16.43 -4.81 -3.19
CA GLU A 7 -16.68 -3.71 -2.24
C GLU A 7 -15.65 -3.75 -1.10
N CYS A 8 -15.37 -4.94 -0.55
CA CYS A 8 -14.30 -5.12 0.44
C CYS A 8 -12.93 -4.68 -0.09
N ILE A 9 -12.61 -5.01 -1.35
CA ILE A 9 -11.35 -4.60 -2.00
C ILE A 9 -11.30 -3.07 -2.19
N THR A 10 -12.43 -2.46 -2.56
CA THR A 10 -12.52 -1.01 -2.73
C THR A 10 -12.30 -0.27 -1.40
N LEU A 11 -12.90 -0.77 -0.32
CA LEU A 11 -12.68 -0.24 1.04
C LEU A 11 -11.22 -0.39 1.46
N ALA A 12 -10.62 -1.57 1.26
CA ALA A 12 -9.20 -1.79 1.56
C ALA A 12 -8.29 -0.81 0.80
N LYS A 13 -8.59 -0.54 -0.48
CA LYS A 13 -7.85 0.44 -1.29
C LYS A 13 -7.99 1.86 -0.73
N ALA A 14 -9.19 2.27 -0.31
CA ALA A 14 -9.42 3.58 0.29
C ALA A 14 -8.62 3.75 1.59
N GLU A 15 -8.64 2.76 2.48
CA GLU A 15 -7.87 2.80 3.74
C GLU A 15 -6.36 2.85 3.49
N LEU A 16 -5.85 2.10 2.51
CA LEU A 16 -4.43 2.17 2.12
C LEU A 16 -4.05 3.56 1.56
N GLN A 17 -4.95 4.23 0.83
CA GLN A 17 -4.73 5.60 0.39
C GLN A 17 -4.70 6.60 1.54
N VAL A 18 -5.54 6.41 2.57
CA VAL A 18 -5.50 7.21 3.80
C VAL A 18 -4.17 6.99 4.54
N ALA A 19 -3.73 5.73 4.69
CA ALA A 19 -2.44 5.40 5.30
C ALA A 19 -1.27 6.06 4.57
N LYS A 20 -1.27 6.02 3.23
CA LYS A 20 -0.24 6.68 2.40
C LYS A 20 -0.16 8.19 2.66
N GLN A 21 -1.31 8.86 2.78
CA GLN A 21 -1.37 10.30 3.05
C GLN A 21 -0.85 10.65 4.44
N LYS A 22 -1.20 9.85 5.46
CA LYS A 22 -0.69 10.03 6.82
C LYS A 22 0.83 9.90 6.88
N ILE A 23 1.39 8.85 6.27
CA ILE A 23 2.84 8.65 6.21
C ILE A 23 3.54 9.80 5.48
N ALA A 24 2.94 10.31 4.39
CA ALA A 24 3.49 11.46 3.66
C ALA A 24 3.45 12.76 4.48
N ALA A 25 2.39 12.97 5.26
CA ALA A 25 2.29 14.10 6.18
C ALA A 25 3.35 14.01 7.28
N GLU A 26 3.51 12.84 7.92
CA GLU A 26 4.53 12.61 8.94
C GLU A 26 5.97 12.76 8.39
N LEU A 27 6.23 12.30 7.17
CA LEU A 27 7.52 12.51 6.50
C LEU A 27 7.78 13.98 6.15
N SER A 28 6.72 14.75 5.84
CA SER A 28 6.84 16.17 5.50
C SER A 28 6.96 17.06 6.73
N ASP A 29 6.35 16.67 7.85
CA ASP A 29 6.46 17.34 9.14
C ASP A 29 7.75 16.96 9.87
N TYR A 30 8.47 15.94 9.38
CA TYR A 30 9.70 15.45 9.98
C TYR A 30 10.78 16.54 9.97
N PRO A 31 11.24 17.03 11.14
CA PRO A 31 12.28 18.04 11.19
C PRO A 31 13.61 17.48 10.67
N THR A 32 14.48 18.36 10.15
CA THR A 32 15.77 17.97 9.53
C THR A 32 16.55 17.00 10.44
N PRO A 33 17.01 15.85 9.90
CA PRO A 33 17.56 14.77 10.72
C PRO A 33 18.81 15.25 11.46
N VAL A 34 18.73 15.32 12.79
CA VAL A 34 19.89 15.45 13.67
C VAL A 34 20.64 14.13 13.59
N ALA A 35 21.92 14.18 13.22
CA ALA A 35 22.75 13.03 12.90
C ALA A 35 22.58 11.86 13.90
N GLY A 36 21.97 10.78 13.42
CA GLY A 36 21.70 9.56 14.16
C GLY A 36 20.76 8.68 13.33
N CYS A 37 20.93 7.35 13.38
CA CYS A 37 20.07 6.41 12.67
C CYS A 37 18.61 6.60 13.10
N ASP A 38 17.87 7.38 12.31
CA ASP A 38 16.52 7.77 12.64
C ASP A 38 15.58 6.59 12.38
N ALA A 39 15.43 5.76 13.41
CA ALA A 39 14.61 4.56 13.36
C ALA A 39 13.15 4.90 13.03
N GLN A 40 12.67 6.08 13.41
CA GLN A 40 11.31 6.53 13.11
C GLN A 40 11.17 6.89 11.63
N PHE A 41 12.11 7.65 11.07
CA PHE A 41 12.14 7.97 9.65
C PHE A 41 12.28 6.71 8.78
N ASN A 42 13.19 5.80 9.15
CA ASN A 42 13.35 4.52 8.44
C ASN A 42 12.09 3.65 8.54
N HIS A 43 11.41 3.67 9.69
CA HIS A 43 10.12 2.99 9.84
C HIS A 43 9.07 3.59 8.91
N LEU A 44 8.94 4.92 8.86
CA LEU A 44 7.99 5.61 7.97
C LEU A 44 8.25 5.29 6.49
N LEU A 45 9.52 5.25 6.07
CA LEU A 45 9.88 4.82 4.72
C LEU A 45 9.48 3.37 4.45
N ALA A 46 9.77 2.45 5.37
CA ALA A 46 9.37 1.06 5.24
C ALA A 46 7.83 0.90 5.15
N GLN A 47 7.06 1.65 5.95
CA GLN A 47 5.60 1.67 5.86
C GLN A 47 5.13 2.22 4.51
N ARG A 48 5.73 3.30 4.01
CA ARG A 48 5.42 3.86 2.68
C ARG A 48 5.60 2.82 1.57
N HIS A 49 6.72 2.08 1.61
CA HIS A 49 6.99 1.01 0.66
C HIS A 49 5.94 -0.11 0.73
N ARG A 50 5.60 -0.56 1.95
CA ARG A 50 4.57 -1.61 2.14
C ARG A 50 3.20 -1.19 1.64
N VAL A 51 2.77 0.04 1.94
CA VAL A 51 1.47 0.57 1.48
C VAL A 51 1.41 0.71 -0.03
N ASN A 52 2.47 1.21 -0.66
CA ASN A 52 2.52 1.30 -2.13
C ASN A 52 2.45 -0.10 -2.77
N ALA A 53 3.24 -1.06 -2.29
CA ALA A 53 3.21 -2.43 -2.82
C ALA A 53 1.83 -3.08 -2.69
N ALA A 54 1.12 -2.85 -1.58
CA ALA A 54 -0.25 -3.33 -1.40
C ALA A 54 -1.22 -2.67 -2.39
N LEU A 55 -1.12 -1.35 -2.60
CA LEU A 55 -1.94 -0.64 -3.60
C LEU A 55 -1.67 -1.13 -5.03
N GLU A 56 -0.41 -1.43 -5.36
CA GLU A 56 -0.02 -2.00 -6.65
C GLU A 56 -0.59 -3.41 -6.83
N ALA A 57 -0.51 -4.25 -5.80
CA ALA A 57 -1.09 -5.60 -5.82
C ALA A 57 -2.62 -5.58 -6.01
N LEU A 58 -3.32 -4.62 -5.38
CA LEU A 58 -4.77 -4.44 -5.55
C LEU A 58 -5.15 -3.81 -6.89
N ALA A 59 -4.23 -3.09 -7.54
CA ALA A 59 -4.43 -2.51 -8.87
C ALA A 59 -4.06 -3.46 -10.01
N ALA A 60 -3.23 -4.47 -9.74
CA ALA A 60 -2.83 -5.46 -10.72
C ALA A 60 -4.04 -6.27 -11.20
N ALA A 61 -4.11 -6.50 -12.51
CA ALA A 61 -5.11 -7.40 -13.07
C ALA A 61 -4.89 -8.82 -12.51
N PRO A 62 -5.98 -9.59 -12.26
CA PRO A 62 -5.84 -10.96 -11.82
C PRO A 62 -4.99 -11.73 -12.82
N HIS A 63 -3.92 -12.37 -12.33
CA HIS A 63 -3.11 -13.24 -13.16
C HIS A 63 -3.96 -14.43 -13.57
N VAL A 64 -4.37 -14.47 -14.84
CA VAL A 64 -5.07 -15.61 -15.42
C VAL A 64 -4.00 -16.56 -15.95
N PRO A 65 -3.79 -17.75 -15.35
CA PRO A 65 -2.91 -18.75 -15.93
C PRO A 65 -3.45 -19.11 -17.31
N THR A 66 -2.59 -19.06 -18.32
CA THR A 66 -2.94 -19.31 -19.72
C THR A 66 -3.82 -20.57 -19.84
N PRO A 67 -5.00 -20.50 -20.48
CA PRO A 67 -5.84 -21.66 -20.66
C PRO A 67 -5.06 -22.73 -21.44
N ARG A 68 -4.91 -23.91 -20.84
CA ARG A 68 -4.37 -25.08 -21.54
C ARG A 68 -5.33 -25.40 -22.68
N GLN A 69 -4.93 -25.09 -23.92
CA GLN A 69 -5.68 -25.56 -25.09
C GLN A 69 -5.59 -27.10 -25.11
N PRO A 70 -6.71 -27.81 -25.26
CA PRO A 70 -6.66 -29.23 -25.57
C PRO A 70 -6.16 -29.39 -27.02
N GLU A 71 -5.19 -30.28 -27.18
CA GLU A 71 -4.66 -30.80 -28.44
C GLU A 71 -5.70 -31.59 -29.24
#